data_AF-A0A293N259-F1
#
_entry.id   AF-A0A293N259-F1
#
_cell.length_a   1.000
_cell.length_b   1.000
_cell.length_c   1.000
_cell.angle_alpha   90.00
_cell.angle_beta   90.00
_cell.angle_gamma   90.00
#
_symmetry.space_group_name_H-M   'P 1'
#
loop_
_entity.id
_entity.type
_entity.pdbx_description
1 polymer ?
#
loop_
_entity_poly.entity_id
_entity_poly.type
_entity_poly.pdbx_seq_one_letter_code
_entity_poly.pdbx_strand_id
1 'polypeptide(L)'
;MIAEQEQSTLQRGQRAQNVRSWDLGQDVSRHRGNRSMFEIYRLFADYKYRTYIQEKLRLDSNPATPAAEYQTEALQQQFYHELGLLAMSAIFGTNELKNMLRPNELADLEPDGRCMMDVANGRLGHGLVEGLIDGVPVFIHMTFAEFFAGHYLYSRIKNEEQVLDPKEYLRRDADEEESDDEYDSDSDDETQLMRIMFKNFPIAVDSLTRNEGKDNPGLMVQVVRTYLNDGYQQLLFFFDSFAASSCPLHYAIVSANPSYQRYVNEENLRARDDFGRSVLHVAALHGHVDILKIFPIKESLTVRDRFGMTPLMYLDKLWKDGHSEKRSLALRSLDMLCSQLYDAQVAWDKQLPAISRNIKKERVVLASVLCHAVMGDFCSLLKVL
;
A
#
# COMPACT_ATOMS: atom_id res chain seq x y z
N MET A 1 35.69 9.33 35.89
CA MET A 1 34.66 8.34 35.55
C MET A 1 33.40 9.13 35.21
N ILE A 2 33.28 9.82 34.08
CA ILE A 2 33.44 9.46 32.66
C ILE A 2 32.48 8.33 32.26
N ALA A 3 31.64 8.66 31.26
CA ALA A 3 30.78 7.87 30.38
C ALA A 3 29.48 7.31 31.01
N GLU A 4 28.30 7.90 30.77
CA GLU A 4 27.51 7.90 29.50
C GLU A 4 26.82 6.55 29.29
N GLN A 5 25.50 6.43 29.46
CA GLN A 5 24.46 6.91 28.52
C GLN A 5 24.47 6.04 27.25
N GLU A 6 23.61 5.00 27.20
CA GLU A 6 23.05 4.49 25.93
C GLU A 6 22.01 3.34 25.97
N GLN A 7 21.42 2.95 27.11
CA GLN A 7 20.41 1.86 27.09
C GLN A 7 19.04 2.19 27.69
N SER A 8 18.72 3.48 27.89
CA SER A 8 17.42 3.91 28.43
C SER A 8 16.50 4.63 27.41
N THR A 9 16.86 4.68 26.14
CA THR A 9 16.10 5.41 25.12
C THR A 9 15.79 4.50 23.94
N LEU A 10 14.83 3.59 24.11
CA LEU A 10 14.02 3.07 22.99
C LEU A 10 12.69 2.52 23.56
N GLN A 11 11.62 3.20 23.16
CA GLN A 11 10.25 2.68 23.00
C GLN A 11 9.29 2.60 24.20
N ARG A 12 9.40 3.50 25.21
CA ARG A 12 8.20 3.88 26.00
C ARG A 12 7.18 4.71 25.19
N GLY A 13 7.59 5.22 24.02
CA GLY A 13 6.74 5.93 23.06
C GLY A 13 5.83 5.02 22.21
N GLN A 14 6.27 3.81 21.85
CA GLN A 14 5.45 2.87 21.06
C GLN A 14 4.25 2.31 21.85
N ARG A 15 4.41 2.02 23.15
CA ARG A 15 3.31 1.46 23.98
C ARG A 15 2.15 2.44 24.20
N ALA A 16 2.43 3.74 24.11
CA ALA A 16 1.38 4.74 24.21
C ALA A 16 0.60 4.92 22.90
N GLN A 17 1.10 4.49 21.73
CA GLN A 17 0.39 4.71 20.46
C GLN A 17 -0.70 3.66 20.19
N ASN A 18 -0.52 2.41 20.63
CA ASN A 18 -1.57 1.39 20.48
C ASN A 18 -2.73 1.59 21.47
N VAL A 19 -2.47 2.23 22.63
CA VAL A 19 -3.50 2.58 23.62
C VAL A 19 -4.03 4.02 23.44
N ARG A 20 -3.27 4.96 22.85
CA ARG A 20 -3.77 6.31 22.51
C ARG A 20 -4.41 6.42 21.13
N SER A 21 -4.26 5.43 20.26
CA SER A 21 -5.08 5.29 19.05
C SER A 21 -6.58 5.13 19.41
N TRP A 22 -6.87 4.61 20.61
CA TRP A 22 -8.24 4.52 21.15
C TRP A 22 -8.86 5.88 21.50
N ASP A 23 -8.06 6.93 21.72
CA ASP A 23 -8.57 8.27 22.08
C ASP A 23 -8.68 9.23 20.88
N LEU A 24 -7.81 9.10 19.87
CA LEU A 24 -7.97 9.86 18.61
C LEU A 24 -9.15 9.35 17.77
N GLY A 25 -9.47 8.05 17.86
CA GLY A 25 -10.70 7.48 17.31
C GLY A 25 -11.98 7.89 18.07
N GLN A 26 -11.85 8.33 19.34
CA GLN A 26 -12.98 8.80 20.13
C GLN A 26 -13.39 10.24 19.82
N ASP A 27 -12.51 11.11 19.33
CA ASP A 27 -12.92 12.48 18.98
C ASP A 27 -13.67 12.54 17.64
N VAL A 28 -13.43 11.58 16.74
CA VAL A 28 -14.26 11.36 15.53
C VAL A 28 -15.62 10.70 15.89
N SER A 29 -15.72 10.07 17.06
CA SER A 29 -16.89 9.30 17.49
C SER A 29 -18.10 10.13 17.97
N ARG A 30 -17.94 11.46 18.15
CA ARG A 30 -19.04 12.35 18.57
C ARG A 30 -19.98 12.76 17.44
N HIS A 31 -19.74 12.36 16.19
CA HIS A 31 -20.65 12.61 15.07
C HIS A 31 -21.43 11.35 14.72
N ARG A 32 -22.65 11.25 15.28
CA ARG A 32 -23.60 10.14 15.17
C ARG A 32 -24.20 9.93 13.76
N GLY A 33 -23.43 10.15 12.69
CA GLY A 33 -23.99 10.19 11.34
C GLY A 33 -23.09 9.91 10.13
N ASN A 34 -21.78 9.68 10.24
CA ASN A 34 -20.95 9.33 9.06
C ASN A 34 -19.72 8.51 9.45
N ARG A 35 -19.88 7.19 9.65
CA ARG A 35 -18.73 6.27 9.74
C ARG A 35 -18.33 5.88 8.32
N SER A 36 -17.03 5.93 8.01
CA SER A 36 -16.53 5.43 6.73
C SER A 36 -16.75 3.93 6.62
N MET A 37 -16.65 3.40 5.40
CA MET A 37 -16.67 1.95 5.20
C MET A 37 -15.55 1.26 5.99
N PHE A 38 -14.32 1.79 5.96
CA PHE A 38 -13.20 1.24 6.75
C PHE A 38 -13.55 1.09 8.24
N GLU A 39 -14.14 2.11 8.85
CA GLU A 39 -14.53 2.08 10.27
C GLU A 39 -15.59 1.03 10.57
N ILE A 40 -16.57 0.85 9.67
CA ILE A 40 -17.62 -0.15 9.82
C ILE A 40 -17.01 -1.56 9.83
N TYR A 41 -16.12 -1.87 8.88
CA TYR A 41 -15.48 -3.20 8.79
C TYR A 41 -14.55 -3.44 9.97
N ARG A 42 -13.77 -2.43 10.38
CA ARG A 42 -12.89 -2.52 11.55
C ARG A 42 -13.67 -2.84 12.82
N LEU A 43 -14.77 -2.13 13.07
CA LEU A 43 -15.64 -2.36 14.22
C LEU A 43 -16.31 -3.74 14.17
N PHE A 44 -16.73 -4.18 12.98
CA PHE A 44 -17.35 -5.50 12.82
C PHE A 44 -16.35 -6.63 13.05
N ALA A 45 -15.13 -6.53 12.52
CA ALA A 45 -14.07 -7.51 12.73
C ALA A 45 -13.68 -7.60 14.22
N ASP A 46 -13.55 -6.46 14.90
CA ASP A 46 -13.30 -6.42 16.35
C ASP A 46 -14.45 -7.03 17.16
N TYR A 47 -15.71 -6.73 16.79
CA TYR A 47 -16.88 -7.37 17.40
C TYR A 47 -16.85 -8.89 17.23
N LYS A 48 -16.60 -9.38 16.01
CA LYS A 48 -16.52 -10.83 15.72
C LYS A 48 -15.39 -11.52 16.48
N TYR A 49 -14.23 -10.87 16.59
CA TYR A 49 -13.12 -11.36 17.40
C TYR A 49 -13.52 -11.47 18.88
N ARG A 50 -14.13 -10.43 19.45
CA ARG A 50 -14.59 -10.44 20.86
C ARG A 50 -15.62 -11.55 21.13
N THR A 51 -16.56 -11.75 20.22
CA THR A 51 -17.53 -12.86 20.34
C THR A 51 -16.83 -14.22 20.26
N TYR A 52 -15.88 -14.39 19.34
CA TYR A 52 -15.11 -15.62 19.21
C TYR A 52 -14.35 -15.99 20.49
N ILE A 53 -13.62 -15.04 21.09
CA ILE A 53 -12.86 -15.31 22.32
C ILE A 53 -13.78 -15.60 23.51
N GLN A 54 -14.93 -14.93 23.62
CA GLN A 54 -15.89 -15.16 24.71
C GLN A 54 -16.62 -16.48 24.57
N GLU A 55 -17.18 -16.76 23.39
CA GLU A 55 -18.09 -17.89 23.20
C GLU A 55 -17.37 -19.19 22.87
N LYS A 56 -16.26 -19.13 22.13
CA LYS A 56 -15.51 -20.32 21.70
C LYS A 56 -14.34 -20.63 22.61
N LEU A 57 -13.58 -19.61 23.02
CA LEU A 57 -12.41 -19.81 23.88
C LEU A 57 -12.73 -19.65 25.38
N ARG A 58 -13.91 -19.13 25.74
CA ARG A 58 -14.34 -18.88 27.14
C ARG A 58 -13.35 -18.02 27.93
N LEU A 59 -12.73 -17.06 27.25
CA LEU A 59 -11.79 -16.11 27.82
C LEU A 59 -12.49 -14.79 28.16
N ASP A 60 -12.12 -14.18 29.29
CA ASP A 60 -12.58 -12.84 29.66
C ASP A 60 -12.00 -11.78 28.70
N SER A 61 -12.86 -10.89 28.22
CA SER A 61 -12.45 -9.84 27.26
C SER A 61 -11.67 -8.68 27.89
N ASN A 62 -11.60 -8.63 29.23
CA ASN A 62 -10.83 -7.65 29.98
C ASN A 62 -9.72 -8.37 30.75
N PRO A 63 -8.47 -8.33 30.27
CA PRO A 63 -7.37 -9.00 30.94
C PRO A 63 -7.07 -8.32 32.29
N ALA A 64 -7.09 -9.10 33.37
CA ALA A 64 -6.84 -8.60 34.73
C ALA A 64 -5.35 -8.37 35.06
N THR A 65 -4.44 -8.75 34.15
CA THR A 65 -2.98 -8.69 34.36
C THR A 65 -2.23 -8.39 33.05
N PRO A 66 -1.02 -7.81 33.10
CA PRO A 66 -0.19 -7.58 31.91
C PRO A 66 0.16 -8.85 31.11
N ALA A 67 0.23 -10.01 31.78
CA ALA A 67 0.44 -11.29 31.10
C ALA A 67 -0.79 -11.72 30.30
N ALA A 68 -1.99 -11.49 30.84
CA ALA A 68 -3.25 -11.73 30.14
C ALA A 68 -3.46 -10.74 28.99
N GLU A 69 -3.02 -9.49 29.13
CA GLU A 69 -3.00 -8.49 28.04
C GLU A 69 -2.16 -8.98 26.85
N TYR A 70 -0.91 -9.40 27.11
CA TYR A 70 -0.02 -9.94 26.07
C TYR A 70 -0.60 -11.18 25.37
N GLN A 71 -1.20 -12.09 26.13
CA GLN A 71 -1.87 -13.27 25.56
C GLN A 71 -3.06 -12.88 24.68
N THR A 72 -3.81 -11.86 25.07
CA THR A 72 -4.97 -11.35 24.30
C THR A 72 -4.52 -10.70 23.00
N GLU A 73 -3.42 -9.94 23.02
CA GLU A 73 -2.81 -9.36 21.82
C GLU A 73 -2.29 -10.44 20.87
N ALA A 74 -1.60 -11.46 21.38
CA ALA A 74 -1.09 -12.57 20.57
C ALA A 74 -2.23 -13.36 19.89
N LEU A 75 -3.32 -13.62 20.62
CA LEU A 75 -4.51 -14.27 20.06
C LEU A 75 -5.18 -13.42 18.98
N GLN A 76 -5.25 -12.10 19.17
CA GLN A 76 -5.80 -11.20 18.17
C GLN A 76 -4.93 -11.18 16.91
N GLN A 77 -3.61 -11.12 17.07
CA GLN A 77 -2.68 -11.18 15.94
C GLN A 77 -2.84 -12.49 15.16
N GLN A 78 -2.96 -13.62 15.86
CA GLN A 78 -3.20 -14.92 15.23
C GLN A 78 -4.52 -14.95 14.46
N PHE A 79 -5.60 -14.44 15.06
CA PHE A 79 -6.93 -14.36 14.43
C PHE A 79 -6.89 -13.55 13.11
N TYR A 80 -6.29 -12.35 13.14
CA TYR A 80 -6.18 -11.51 11.95
C TYR A 80 -5.18 -12.08 10.93
N HIS A 81 -4.15 -12.80 11.37
CA HIS A 81 -3.20 -13.45 10.48
C HIS A 81 -3.83 -14.61 9.71
N GLU A 82 -4.57 -15.49 10.38
CA GLU A 82 -5.28 -16.61 9.76
C GLU A 82 -6.33 -16.11 8.75
N LEU A 83 -7.18 -15.16 9.15
CA LEU A 83 -8.16 -14.56 8.23
C LEU A 83 -7.49 -13.82 7.08
N GLY A 84 -6.35 -13.18 7.34
CA GLY A 84 -5.52 -12.55 6.31
C GLY A 84 -5.02 -13.56 5.27
N LEU A 85 -4.48 -14.71 5.68
CA LEU A 85 -4.02 -15.76 4.76
C LEU A 85 -5.17 -16.31 3.90
N LEU A 86 -6.29 -16.65 4.53
CA LEU A 86 -7.48 -17.12 3.82
C LEU A 86 -7.99 -16.07 2.83
N ALA A 87 -8.03 -14.80 3.23
CA ALA A 87 -8.43 -13.70 2.37
C ALA A 87 -7.47 -13.48 1.19
N MET A 88 -6.16 -13.57 1.42
CA MET A 88 -5.17 -13.52 0.35
C MET A 88 -5.45 -14.61 -0.69
N SER A 89 -5.71 -15.85 -0.25
CA SER A 89 -6.03 -16.97 -1.16
C SER A 89 -7.37 -16.85 -1.89
N ALA A 90 -8.32 -16.11 -1.32
CA ALA A 90 -9.61 -15.85 -1.95
C ALA A 90 -9.54 -14.76 -3.04
N ILE A 91 -8.51 -13.89 -3.00
CA ILE A 91 -8.40 -12.72 -3.88
C ILE A 91 -7.33 -12.91 -4.96
N PHE A 92 -6.20 -13.50 -4.61
CA PHE A 92 -5.03 -13.56 -5.48
C PHE A 92 -4.84 -14.95 -6.09
N GLY A 93 -4.40 -14.97 -7.34
CA GLY A 93 -4.05 -16.22 -8.01
C GLY A 93 -2.77 -16.84 -7.45
N THR A 94 -2.58 -18.14 -7.69
CA THR A 94 -1.43 -18.91 -7.18
C THR A 94 -0.06 -18.30 -7.52
N ASN A 95 0.09 -17.72 -8.72
CA ASN A 95 1.33 -17.06 -9.13
C ASN A 95 1.57 -15.75 -8.38
N GLU A 96 0.52 -14.99 -8.08
CA GLU A 96 0.63 -13.76 -7.31
C GLU A 96 0.97 -14.07 -5.85
N LEU A 97 0.31 -15.08 -5.26
CA LEU A 97 0.56 -15.54 -3.90
C LEU A 97 2.01 -15.97 -3.69
N LYS A 98 2.64 -16.62 -4.68
CA LYS A 98 4.07 -16.98 -4.62
C LYS A 98 5.01 -15.78 -4.45
N ASN A 99 4.61 -14.61 -4.94
CA ASN A 99 5.37 -13.37 -4.78
C ASN A 99 5.03 -12.64 -3.47
N MET A 100 3.88 -12.92 -2.85
CA MET A 100 3.36 -12.18 -1.69
C MET A 100 3.48 -12.92 -0.36
N LEU A 101 3.50 -14.25 -0.38
CA LEU A 101 3.46 -15.11 0.80
C LEU A 101 4.76 -15.88 1.00
N ARG A 102 5.07 -16.19 2.27
CA ARG A 102 6.23 -17.01 2.62
C ARG A 102 5.95 -18.49 2.34
N PRO A 103 6.97 -19.34 2.14
CA PRO A 103 6.76 -20.77 1.85
C PRO A 103 5.91 -21.51 2.89
N ASN A 104 6.06 -21.20 4.17
CA ASN A 104 5.25 -21.81 5.24
C ASN A 104 3.79 -21.34 5.22
N GLU A 105 3.53 -20.12 4.73
CA GLU A 105 2.19 -19.57 4.59
C GLU A 105 1.48 -20.13 3.37
N LEU A 106 2.23 -20.34 2.27
CA LEU A 106 1.74 -21.06 1.10
C LEU A 106 1.38 -22.50 1.48
N ALA A 107 2.22 -23.18 2.26
CA ALA A 107 1.93 -24.52 2.76
C ALA A 107 0.68 -24.57 3.66
N ASP A 108 0.43 -23.53 4.47
CA ASP A 108 -0.80 -23.44 5.26
C ASP A 108 -2.07 -23.28 4.37
N LEU A 109 -1.91 -22.84 3.12
CA LEU A 109 -2.97 -22.66 2.12
C LEU A 109 -3.09 -23.79 1.09
N GLU A 110 -2.26 -24.83 1.19
CA GLU A 110 -2.44 -26.06 0.41
C GLU A 110 -3.69 -26.83 0.89
N PRO A 111 -4.28 -27.73 0.09
CA PRO A 111 -5.52 -28.44 0.46
C PRO A 111 -5.46 -29.19 1.79
N ASP A 112 -4.28 -29.71 2.16
CA ASP A 112 -3.98 -30.37 3.43
C ASP A 112 -3.27 -29.46 4.44
N GLY A 113 -3.02 -28.19 4.08
CA GLY A 113 -2.49 -27.14 4.92
C GLY A 113 -3.43 -26.79 6.08
N ARG A 114 -2.86 -26.23 7.16
CA ARG A 114 -3.63 -25.96 8.40
C ARG A 114 -4.83 -25.06 8.14
N CYS A 115 -4.66 -23.92 7.48
CA CYS A 115 -5.73 -22.94 7.30
C CYS A 115 -6.87 -23.53 6.45
N MET A 116 -6.56 -24.20 5.34
CA MET A 116 -7.59 -24.83 4.50
C MET A 116 -8.31 -25.96 5.24
N MET A 117 -7.58 -26.77 6.01
CA MET A 117 -8.18 -27.80 6.85
C MET A 117 -9.05 -27.23 7.96
N ASP A 118 -8.69 -26.09 8.55
CA ASP A 118 -9.52 -25.42 9.57
C ASP A 118 -10.83 -24.92 8.99
N VAL A 119 -10.82 -24.46 7.73
CA VAL A 119 -12.04 -24.11 6.99
C VAL A 119 -12.86 -25.36 6.66
N ALA A 120 -12.25 -26.37 6.03
CA ALA A 120 -12.93 -27.59 5.57
C ALA A 120 -13.61 -28.36 6.71
N ASN A 121 -12.99 -28.37 7.89
CA ASN A 121 -13.50 -29.05 9.08
C ASN A 121 -14.37 -28.14 9.97
N GLY A 122 -14.64 -26.89 9.56
CA GLY A 122 -15.47 -25.95 10.32
C GLY A 122 -14.89 -25.54 11.68
N ARG A 123 -13.56 -25.56 11.83
CA ARG A 123 -12.86 -25.29 13.10
C ARG A 123 -12.70 -23.81 13.42
N LEU A 124 -12.82 -22.94 12.41
CA LEU A 124 -12.70 -21.48 12.54
C LEU A 124 -13.66 -20.86 13.57
N GLY A 125 -14.94 -21.25 13.55
CA GLY A 125 -15.91 -20.91 14.61
C GLY A 125 -16.31 -19.44 14.77
N HIS A 126 -15.75 -18.49 14.01
CA HIS A 126 -16.05 -17.05 14.10
C HIS A 126 -17.12 -16.56 13.09
N GLY A 127 -17.49 -17.40 12.12
CA GLY A 127 -18.56 -17.11 11.16
C GLY A 127 -18.29 -15.94 10.21
N LEU A 128 -17.03 -15.76 9.79
CA LEU A 128 -16.63 -14.83 8.72
C LEU A 128 -16.29 -15.56 7.41
N VAL A 129 -15.96 -16.85 7.51
CA VAL A 129 -15.68 -17.75 6.39
C VAL A 129 -16.71 -18.89 6.49
N GLU A 130 -17.45 -19.12 5.41
CA GLU A 130 -18.57 -20.06 5.35
C GLU A 130 -18.11 -21.48 4.99
N GLY A 131 -17.01 -21.61 4.26
CA GLY A 131 -16.48 -22.89 3.81
C GLY A 131 -15.52 -22.73 2.63
N LEU A 132 -15.37 -23.81 1.86
CA LEU A 132 -14.58 -23.85 0.63
C LEU A 132 -15.50 -24.09 -0.57
N ILE A 133 -15.27 -23.37 -1.67
CA ILE A 133 -15.82 -23.68 -3.00
C ILE A 133 -14.64 -23.87 -3.93
N ASP A 134 -14.55 -25.04 -4.58
CA ASP A 134 -13.44 -25.41 -5.48
C ASP A 134 -12.04 -25.19 -4.86
N GLY A 135 -11.91 -25.43 -3.55
CA GLY A 135 -10.67 -25.26 -2.80
C GLY A 135 -10.35 -23.80 -2.42
N VAL A 136 -11.24 -22.85 -2.70
CA VAL A 136 -11.09 -21.43 -2.36
C VAL A 136 -11.97 -21.07 -1.15
N PRO A 137 -11.45 -20.37 -0.13
CA PRO A 137 -12.24 -19.88 1.00
C PRO A 137 -13.33 -18.90 0.58
N VAL A 138 -14.56 -19.15 1.03
CA VAL A 138 -15.69 -18.26 0.81
C VAL A 138 -15.99 -17.47 2.08
N PHE A 139 -15.81 -16.16 1.99
CA PHE A 139 -16.19 -15.23 3.05
C PHE A 139 -17.68 -14.94 2.98
N ILE A 140 -18.28 -14.58 4.12
CA ILE A 140 -19.70 -14.16 4.21
C ILE A 140 -20.05 -13.02 3.23
N HIS A 141 -19.05 -12.23 2.85
CA HIS A 141 -19.10 -11.30 1.73
C HIS A 141 -17.68 -11.05 1.21
N MET A 142 -17.50 -10.87 -0.10
CA MET A 142 -16.19 -10.66 -0.72
C MET A 142 -15.40 -9.50 -0.08
N THR A 143 -16.09 -8.43 0.29
CA THR A 143 -15.47 -7.26 0.94
C THR A 143 -14.83 -7.57 2.30
N PHE A 144 -15.23 -8.64 2.99
CA PHE A 144 -14.50 -9.09 4.18
C PHE A 144 -13.17 -9.72 3.80
N ALA A 145 -13.12 -10.51 2.72
CA ALA A 145 -11.85 -10.96 2.17
C ALA A 145 -10.98 -9.75 1.82
N GLU A 146 -11.51 -8.75 1.10
CA GLU A 146 -10.75 -7.56 0.71
C GLU A 146 -10.23 -6.78 1.93
N PHE A 147 -11.03 -6.66 2.99
CA PHE A 147 -10.63 -6.05 4.25
C PHE A 147 -9.48 -6.81 4.93
N PHE A 148 -9.60 -8.14 5.08
CA PHE A 148 -8.59 -8.94 5.76
C PHE A 148 -7.30 -9.09 4.93
N ALA A 149 -7.40 -9.17 3.61
CA ALA A 149 -6.24 -9.14 2.71
C ALA A 149 -5.55 -7.76 2.76
N GLY A 150 -6.31 -6.66 2.74
CA GLY A 150 -5.77 -5.32 2.92
C GLY A 150 -5.06 -5.15 4.27
N HIS A 151 -5.67 -5.65 5.36
CA HIS A 151 -5.06 -5.67 6.69
C HIS A 151 -3.77 -6.49 6.71
N TYR A 152 -3.77 -7.66 6.07
CA TYR A 152 -2.62 -8.56 6.01
C TYR A 152 -1.44 -7.92 5.29
N LEU A 153 -1.66 -7.37 4.10
CA LEU A 153 -0.64 -6.66 3.31
C LEU A 153 -0.10 -5.46 4.08
N TYR A 154 -0.98 -4.66 4.69
CA TYR A 154 -0.58 -3.53 5.52
C TYR A 154 0.30 -3.97 6.68
N SER A 155 -0.14 -4.99 7.44
CA SER A 155 0.58 -5.49 8.61
C SER A 155 1.95 -6.02 8.22
N ARG A 156 2.05 -6.71 7.08
CA ARG A 156 3.33 -7.19 6.55
C ARG A 156 4.28 -6.05 6.22
N ILE A 157 3.83 -5.10 5.40
CA ILE A 157 4.67 -3.98 4.93
C ILE A 157 5.06 -3.03 6.07
N LYS A 158 4.15 -2.83 7.04
CA LYS A 158 4.45 -2.03 8.22
C LYS A 158 5.53 -2.66 9.09
N ASN A 159 5.46 -3.99 9.30
CA ASN A 159 6.33 -4.72 10.23
C ASN A 159 7.64 -5.23 9.60
N GLU A 160 7.77 -5.29 8.27
CA GLU A 160 9.03 -5.61 7.56
C GLU A 160 10.04 -4.43 7.61
N GLU A 161 10.23 -3.82 8.79
CA GLU A 161 11.27 -2.81 9.04
C GLU A 161 12.68 -3.37 8.78
N GLN A 162 13.22 -3.24 7.56
CA GLN A 162 14.62 -2.88 7.27
C GLN A 162 14.96 -2.91 5.76
N VAL A 163 15.27 -1.72 5.24
CA VAL A 163 16.35 -1.39 4.27
C VAL A 163 16.55 -2.30 3.04
N LEU A 164 16.07 -1.85 1.88
CA LEU A 164 16.57 -2.29 0.57
C LEU A 164 18.04 -1.83 0.36
N ASP A 165 18.99 -2.75 0.16
CA ASP A 165 20.23 -2.49 -0.60
C ASP A 165 20.04 -2.99 -2.06
N PRO A 166 19.92 -2.09 -3.05
CA PRO A 166 19.55 -2.43 -4.43
C PRO A 166 20.57 -3.25 -5.25
N LYS A 167 21.77 -3.56 -4.71
CA LYS A 167 22.88 -4.09 -5.51
C LYS A 167 22.82 -5.59 -5.81
N GLU A 168 22.13 -6.41 -5.01
CA GLU A 168 22.14 -7.87 -5.20
C GLU A 168 21.23 -8.38 -6.33
N TYR A 169 20.28 -7.57 -6.81
CA TYR A 169 19.34 -7.97 -7.86
C TYR A 169 19.96 -7.93 -9.28
N LEU A 170 21.18 -7.39 -9.45
CA LEU A 170 21.84 -7.27 -10.75
C LEU A 170 22.59 -8.53 -11.21
N ARG A 171 22.74 -9.57 -10.36
CA ARG A 171 23.53 -10.76 -10.71
C ARG A 171 22.73 -11.97 -11.17
N ARG A 172 21.40 -11.98 -11.00
CA ARG A 172 20.57 -13.15 -11.38
C ARG A 172 20.01 -13.11 -12.80
N ASP A 173 19.95 -11.93 -13.41
CA ASP A 173 19.45 -11.76 -14.77
C ASP A 173 20.56 -11.62 -15.83
N ALA A 174 21.81 -11.96 -15.45
CA ALA A 174 22.98 -11.80 -16.32
C ALA A 174 23.37 -13.08 -17.08
N ASP A 175 22.67 -14.20 -16.85
CA ASP A 175 23.02 -15.52 -17.39
C ASP A 175 21.98 -16.07 -18.39
N GLU A 176 21.00 -15.28 -18.84
CA GLU A 176 20.16 -15.65 -19.99
C GLU A 176 20.67 -14.89 -21.23
N GLU A 177 21.37 -15.65 -22.09
CA GLU A 177 21.96 -15.19 -23.34
C GLU A 177 20.90 -14.56 -24.27
N GLU A 178 21.21 -13.37 -24.78
CA GLU A 178 20.52 -12.72 -25.89
C GLU A 178 20.51 -13.65 -27.11
N SER A 179 19.33 -14.19 -27.47
CA SER A 179 19.08 -14.68 -28.82
C SER A 179 18.30 -13.63 -29.59
N ASP A 180 18.95 -13.02 -30.58
CA ASP A 180 18.37 -12.09 -31.55
C ASP A 180 17.39 -12.80 -32.50
N ASP A 181 16.24 -13.25 -31.99
CA ASP A 181 15.13 -13.68 -32.83
C ASP A 181 13.80 -13.07 -32.34
N GLU A 182 13.29 -12.22 -33.22
CA GLU A 182 12.04 -11.47 -33.22
C GLU A 182 10.81 -12.31 -32.82
N TYR A 183 10.31 -12.13 -31.59
CA TYR A 183 8.88 -12.22 -31.25
C TYR A 183 8.52 -11.29 -30.07
N ASP A 184 7.55 -10.41 -30.32
CA ASP A 184 6.94 -9.45 -29.40
C ASP A 184 6.44 -10.13 -28.11
N SER A 185 7.04 -9.78 -26.97
CA SER A 185 6.54 -10.09 -25.63
C SER A 185 6.83 -8.89 -24.72
N ASP A 186 5.77 -8.21 -24.29
CA ASP A 186 5.76 -7.02 -23.41
C ASP A 186 6.40 -7.23 -22.00
N SER A 187 7.13 -8.33 -21.76
CA SER A 187 7.71 -8.69 -20.46
C SER A 187 9.05 -8.03 -20.14
N ASP A 188 9.82 -7.57 -21.14
CA ASP A 188 11.17 -7.02 -20.91
C ASP A 188 11.21 -5.57 -20.39
N ASP A 189 10.15 -4.78 -20.65
CA ASP A 189 10.15 -3.33 -20.37
C ASP A 189 9.80 -3.00 -18.90
N GLU A 190 9.11 -3.90 -18.18
CA GLU A 190 8.83 -3.77 -16.74
C GLU A 190 10.12 -3.88 -15.92
N THR A 191 10.99 -4.83 -16.29
CA THR A 191 12.30 -5.09 -15.68
C THR A 191 13.25 -3.91 -15.91
N GLN A 192 13.19 -3.29 -17.09
CA GLN A 192 14.02 -2.14 -17.44
C GLN A 192 13.61 -0.85 -16.70
N LEU A 193 12.30 -0.60 -16.55
CA LEU A 193 11.77 0.51 -15.74
C LEU A 193 12.15 0.36 -14.25
N MET A 194 12.01 -0.85 -13.70
CA MET A 194 12.47 -1.14 -12.33
C MET A 194 13.98 -0.92 -12.19
N ARG A 195 14.80 -1.41 -13.14
CA ARG A 195 16.26 -1.17 -13.18
C ARG A 195 16.63 0.31 -13.22
N ILE A 196 15.90 1.14 -13.98
CA ILE A 196 16.14 2.60 -14.05
C ILE A 196 15.71 3.29 -12.76
N MET A 197 14.59 2.88 -12.16
CA MET A 197 14.06 3.45 -10.90
C MET A 197 15.02 3.24 -9.72
N PHE A 198 15.69 2.08 -9.65
CA PHE A 198 16.61 1.72 -8.56
C PHE A 198 18.06 2.18 -8.78
N LYS A 199 18.46 2.58 -10.01
CA LYS A 199 19.80 3.12 -10.31
C LYS A 199 20.06 4.53 -9.76
N ASN A 200 19.02 5.32 -9.46
CA ASN A 200 19.14 6.74 -9.09
C ASN A 200 19.12 6.99 -7.56
N PHE A 201 19.59 6.04 -6.74
CA PHE A 201 19.65 6.15 -5.28
C PHE A 201 20.92 6.91 -4.82
N PRO A 202 20.84 7.92 -3.94
CA PRO A 202 22.03 8.49 -3.30
C PRO A 202 22.57 7.51 -2.25
N ILE A 203 23.87 7.24 -2.32
CA ILE A 203 24.60 6.37 -1.40
C ILE A 203 24.91 7.17 -0.12
N ALA A 204 24.39 6.73 1.03
CA ALA A 204 25.02 7.00 2.31
C ALA A 204 25.75 5.72 2.73
N VAL A 205 27.08 5.74 2.64
CA VAL A 205 27.96 4.68 3.14
C VAL A 205 28.00 4.81 4.66
N ASP A 206 27.53 3.82 5.41
CA ASP A 206 28.39 3.22 6.42
C ASP A 206 27.92 1.86 6.97
N SER A 207 28.93 1.03 7.22
CA SER A 207 28.97 -0.23 7.97
C SER A 207 28.21 -1.47 7.44
N LEU A 208 29.03 -2.41 7.00
CA LEU A 208 28.75 -3.80 6.65
C LEU A 208 28.32 -4.64 7.86
N THR A 209 27.16 -5.29 7.78
CA THR A 209 26.94 -6.64 8.34
C THR A 209 26.03 -7.44 7.41
N ARG A 210 26.62 -8.46 6.78
CA ARG A 210 25.88 -9.55 6.10
C ARG A 210 24.97 -10.24 7.11
N ASN A 211 23.68 -10.30 6.83
CA ASN A 211 22.77 -11.28 7.41
C ASN A 211 21.97 -11.94 6.29
N GLU A 212 22.23 -13.21 6.07
CA GLU A 212 21.42 -14.09 5.23
C GLU A 212 20.05 -14.27 5.91
N GLY A 213 19.01 -13.58 5.42
CA GLY A 213 17.67 -13.75 5.98
C GLY A 213 16.64 -12.67 5.66
N LYS A 214 16.05 -12.77 4.46
CA LYS A 214 14.62 -12.50 4.16
C LYS A 214 14.14 -11.04 4.07
N ASP A 215 14.40 -10.41 2.92
CA ASP A 215 13.59 -9.29 2.42
C ASP A 215 12.93 -9.72 1.09
N ASN A 216 11.61 -9.49 0.92
CA ASN A 216 10.82 -9.95 -0.22
C ASN A 216 10.52 -8.81 -1.22
N PRO A 217 11.43 -8.47 -2.16
CA PRO A 217 11.17 -7.47 -3.18
C PRO A 217 9.93 -7.84 -4.03
N GLY A 218 9.63 -9.12 -4.19
CA GLY A 218 8.45 -9.61 -4.91
C GLY A 218 7.14 -9.07 -4.35
N LEU A 219 7.01 -8.95 -3.02
CA LEU A 219 5.79 -8.44 -2.38
C LEU A 219 5.55 -6.98 -2.73
N MET A 220 6.57 -6.12 -2.56
CA MET A 220 6.43 -4.70 -2.83
C MET A 220 6.10 -4.47 -4.31
N VAL A 221 6.81 -5.15 -5.22
CA VAL A 221 6.52 -5.09 -6.66
C VAL A 221 5.08 -5.51 -6.95
N GLN A 222 4.63 -6.62 -6.36
CA GLN A 222 3.28 -7.11 -6.57
C GLN A 222 2.25 -6.11 -6.05
N VAL A 223 2.47 -5.47 -4.90
CA VAL A 223 1.59 -4.39 -4.41
C VAL A 223 1.54 -3.20 -5.38
N VAL A 224 2.67 -2.75 -5.90
CA VAL A 224 2.64 -1.66 -6.91
C VAL A 224 1.91 -2.12 -8.19
N ARG A 225 1.94 -3.41 -8.56
CA ARG A 225 1.12 -3.95 -9.65
C ARG A 225 -0.36 -3.96 -9.31
N THR A 226 -0.75 -4.26 -8.07
CA THR A 226 -2.18 -4.25 -7.68
C THR A 226 -2.84 -2.89 -7.88
N TYR A 227 -2.14 -1.76 -7.64
CA TYR A 227 -2.65 -0.41 -7.91
C TYR A 227 -3.05 -0.16 -9.37
N LEU A 228 -2.49 -0.93 -10.30
CA LEU A 228 -2.79 -0.81 -11.71
C LEU A 228 -4.09 -1.49 -12.10
N ASN A 229 -4.44 -2.57 -11.41
CA ASN A 229 -5.57 -3.40 -11.75
C ASN A 229 -6.84 -2.92 -11.02
N ASP A 230 -7.85 -2.53 -11.78
CA ASP A 230 -9.13 -2.06 -11.24
C ASP A 230 -9.89 -3.12 -10.44
N GLY A 231 -9.56 -4.40 -10.61
CA GLY A 231 -10.11 -5.49 -9.82
C GLY A 231 -9.77 -5.43 -8.32
N TYR A 232 -8.76 -4.66 -7.91
CA TYR A 232 -8.35 -4.56 -6.50
C TYR A 232 -8.72 -3.23 -5.83
N GLN A 233 -9.56 -2.40 -6.44
CA GLN A 233 -9.90 -1.06 -5.90
C GLN A 233 -10.37 -1.12 -4.43
N GLN A 234 -11.22 -2.09 -4.09
CA GLN A 234 -11.79 -2.17 -2.76
C GLN A 234 -10.81 -2.69 -1.70
N LEU A 235 -9.96 -3.66 -2.08
CA LEU A 235 -8.81 -4.11 -1.28
C LEU A 235 -7.85 -2.95 -1.02
N LEU A 236 -7.50 -2.19 -2.05
CA LEU A 236 -6.57 -1.07 -1.97
C LEU A 236 -7.12 0.07 -1.11
N PHE A 237 -8.43 0.33 -1.19
CA PHE A 237 -9.08 1.26 -0.26
C PHE A 237 -8.84 0.86 1.20
N PHE A 238 -9.01 -0.42 1.57
CA PHE A 238 -8.76 -0.86 2.95
C PHE A 238 -7.28 -0.79 3.31
N PHE A 239 -6.40 -1.27 2.42
CA PHE A 239 -4.95 -1.22 2.56
C PHE A 239 -4.43 0.21 2.82
N ASP A 240 -4.88 1.17 2.01
CA ASP A 240 -4.55 2.59 2.15
C ASP A 240 -5.16 3.21 3.39
N SER A 241 -6.39 2.82 3.75
CA SER A 241 -7.06 3.31 4.96
C SER A 241 -6.32 2.88 6.22
N PHE A 242 -5.78 1.66 6.28
CA PHE A 242 -4.96 1.21 7.39
C PHE A 242 -3.70 2.07 7.52
N ALA A 243 -2.98 2.29 6.42
CA ALA A 243 -1.78 3.11 6.42
C ALA A 243 -2.03 4.56 6.83
N ALA A 244 -3.13 5.13 6.34
CA ALA A 244 -3.52 6.51 6.60
C ALA A 244 -4.22 6.72 7.96
N SER A 245 -4.53 5.66 8.70
CA SER A 245 -5.42 5.70 9.88
C SER A 245 -4.98 6.69 10.97
N SER A 246 -3.67 6.88 11.16
CA SER A 246 -3.10 7.83 12.12
C SER A 246 -2.88 9.25 11.56
N CYS A 247 -3.22 9.48 10.29
CA CYS A 247 -2.99 10.73 9.58
C CYS A 247 -4.32 11.31 9.07
N PRO A 248 -4.98 12.22 9.82
CA PRO A 248 -6.34 12.68 9.53
C PRO A 248 -6.54 13.20 8.11
N LEU A 249 -5.59 13.96 7.59
CA LEU A 249 -5.65 14.47 6.22
C LEU A 249 -5.46 13.35 5.18
N HIS A 250 -4.53 12.42 5.39
CA HIS A 250 -4.34 11.29 4.47
C HIS A 250 -5.62 10.44 4.43
N TYR A 251 -6.18 10.14 5.60
CA TYR A 251 -7.39 9.35 5.71
C TYR A 251 -8.60 10.04 5.06
N ALA A 252 -8.74 11.35 5.22
CA ALA A 252 -9.78 12.13 4.56
C ALA A 252 -9.69 12.05 3.02
N ILE A 253 -8.47 11.96 2.48
CA ILE A 253 -8.20 11.78 1.05
C ILE A 253 -8.61 10.37 0.60
N VAL A 254 -8.08 9.33 1.27
CA VAL A 254 -8.39 7.93 0.94
C VAL A 254 -9.90 7.66 0.99
N SER A 255 -10.61 8.28 1.94
CA SER A 255 -12.06 8.14 2.12
C SER A 255 -12.91 9.08 1.25
N ALA A 256 -12.30 9.86 0.35
CA ALA A 256 -12.96 10.86 -0.46
C ALA A 256 -13.88 11.81 0.36
N ASN A 257 -13.46 12.18 1.58
CA ASN A 257 -14.25 12.97 2.50
C ASN A 257 -14.34 14.43 2.00
N PRO A 258 -15.55 14.94 1.68
CA PRO A 258 -15.71 16.30 1.15
C PRO A 258 -15.33 17.38 2.16
N SER A 259 -15.25 17.05 3.46
CA SER A 259 -14.83 17.94 4.54
C SER A 259 -13.32 17.87 4.83
N TYR A 260 -12.50 17.32 3.93
CA TYR A 260 -11.04 17.17 4.12
C TYR A 260 -10.35 18.49 4.50
N GLN A 261 -10.88 19.63 4.05
CA GLN A 261 -10.37 20.98 4.33
C GLN A 261 -10.23 21.26 5.83
N ARG A 262 -11.06 20.63 6.68
CA ARG A 262 -10.97 20.76 8.14
C ARG A 262 -9.69 20.17 8.73
N TYR A 263 -9.02 19.28 7.99
CA TYR A 263 -7.78 18.64 8.41
C TYR A 263 -6.55 19.29 7.77
N VAL A 264 -6.70 20.36 6.99
CA VAL A 264 -5.58 21.08 6.38
C VAL A 264 -4.96 22.03 7.39
N ASN A 265 -3.81 21.64 7.95
CA ASN A 265 -2.95 22.45 8.81
C ASN A 265 -1.48 22.04 8.60
N GLU A 266 -0.53 22.84 9.09
CA GLU A 266 0.90 22.58 8.86
C GLU A 266 1.38 21.21 9.34
N GLU A 267 0.85 20.73 10.47
CA GLU A 267 1.21 19.43 11.05
C GLU A 267 0.78 18.27 10.13
N ASN A 268 -0.50 18.25 9.76
CA ASN A 268 -1.09 17.23 8.90
C ASN A 268 -0.51 17.25 7.48
N LEU A 269 -0.07 18.41 7.01
CA LEU A 269 0.59 18.56 5.71
C LEU A 269 2.02 18.00 5.69
N ARG A 270 2.73 18.02 6.83
CA ARG A 270 4.08 17.46 7.00
C ARG A 270 4.06 15.99 7.44
N ALA A 271 2.92 15.49 7.91
CA ALA A 271 2.75 14.11 8.33
C ALA A 271 3.07 13.14 7.18
N ARG A 272 3.57 11.97 7.56
CA ARG A 272 3.71 10.82 6.67
C ARG A 272 2.93 9.66 7.26
N ASP A 273 2.24 8.93 6.40
CA ASP A 273 1.51 7.74 6.80
C ASP A 273 2.44 6.55 7.11
N ASP A 274 1.87 5.40 7.48
CA ASP A 274 2.67 4.23 7.85
C ASP A 274 3.53 3.68 6.69
N PHE A 275 3.21 4.02 5.43
CA PHE A 275 4.03 3.71 4.26
C PHE A 275 5.03 4.81 3.91
N GLY A 276 5.18 5.83 4.76
CA GLY A 276 6.09 6.94 4.53
C GLY A 276 5.61 7.90 3.44
N ARG A 277 4.36 7.77 3.00
CA ARG A 277 3.75 8.61 1.96
C ARG A 277 3.45 9.99 2.53
N SER A 278 3.75 11.03 1.75
CA SER A 278 3.28 12.38 2.02
C SER A 278 1.86 12.59 1.47
N VAL A 279 1.23 13.70 1.85
CA VAL A 279 -0.09 14.08 1.32
C VAL A 279 -0.13 14.12 -0.21
N LEU A 280 0.99 14.47 -0.88
CA LEU A 280 1.08 14.49 -2.33
C LEU A 280 1.04 13.08 -2.95
N HIS A 281 1.65 12.09 -2.29
CA HIS A 281 1.58 10.70 -2.75
C HIS A 281 0.12 10.22 -2.75
N VAL A 282 -0.58 10.43 -1.63
CA VAL A 282 -1.98 10.00 -1.48
C VAL A 282 -2.91 10.80 -2.40
N ALA A 283 -2.69 12.11 -2.54
CA ALA A 283 -3.48 12.94 -3.46
C ALA A 283 -3.28 12.55 -4.93
N ALA A 284 -2.05 12.19 -5.33
CA ALA A 284 -1.75 11.69 -6.68
C ALA A 284 -2.41 10.32 -6.93
N LEU A 285 -2.32 9.41 -5.96
CA LEU A 285 -2.87 8.06 -6.05
C LEU A 285 -4.40 8.04 -6.13
N HIS A 286 -5.07 8.87 -5.33
CA HIS A 286 -6.53 8.95 -5.26
C HIS A 286 -7.14 10.08 -6.11
N GLY A 287 -6.31 10.88 -6.79
CA GLY A 287 -6.79 11.87 -7.75
C GLY A 287 -7.45 13.12 -7.19
N HIS A 288 -7.13 13.49 -5.95
CA HIS A 288 -7.69 14.67 -5.28
C HIS A 288 -6.95 15.95 -5.69
N VAL A 289 -7.24 16.42 -6.91
CA VAL A 289 -6.60 17.60 -7.53
C VAL A 289 -6.76 18.88 -6.71
N ASP A 290 -7.87 19.05 -5.98
CA ASP A 290 -8.10 20.24 -5.17
C ASP A 290 -7.10 20.39 -4.01
N ILE A 291 -6.55 19.27 -3.53
CA ILE A 291 -5.51 19.30 -2.50
C ILE A 291 -4.18 19.75 -3.08
N LEU A 292 -3.90 19.36 -4.33
CA LEU A 292 -2.73 19.84 -5.06
C LEU A 292 -2.78 21.38 -5.22
N LYS A 293 -3.97 21.99 -5.34
CA LYS A 293 -4.12 23.46 -5.42
C LYS A 293 -3.66 24.22 -4.17
N ILE A 294 -3.84 23.61 -2.99
CA ILE A 294 -3.69 24.30 -1.70
C ILE A 294 -2.24 24.19 -1.18
N PHE A 295 -1.45 23.26 -1.71
CA PHE A 295 -0.13 22.95 -1.19
C PHE A 295 0.99 23.69 -1.94
N PRO A 296 2.01 24.25 -1.27
CA PRO A 296 3.23 24.71 -1.94
C PRO A 296 4.13 23.52 -2.28
N ILE A 297 4.14 23.12 -3.55
CA ILE A 297 4.61 21.80 -4.04
C ILE A 297 6.15 21.64 -4.11
N LYS A 298 6.94 22.71 -3.92
CA LYS A 298 8.36 22.72 -4.32
C LYS A 298 9.27 21.73 -3.59
N GLU A 299 8.94 21.24 -2.39
CA GLU A 299 9.86 20.41 -1.58
C GLU A 299 9.47 18.91 -1.48
N SER A 300 8.32 18.47 -2.00
CA SER A 300 7.75 17.14 -1.66
C SER A 300 7.69 16.15 -2.85
N LEU A 301 8.01 16.57 -4.08
CA LEU A 301 7.80 15.74 -5.29
C LEU A 301 8.87 14.70 -5.61
N THR A 302 10.07 14.83 -5.06
CA THR A 302 11.17 13.87 -5.31
C THR A 302 11.34 12.86 -4.18
N VAL A 303 10.62 13.08 -3.08
CA VAL A 303 10.61 12.17 -1.92
C VAL A 303 10.00 10.85 -2.34
N ARG A 304 10.63 9.75 -1.89
CA ARG A 304 10.15 8.39 -2.08
C ARG A 304 9.47 7.87 -0.80
N ASP A 305 8.42 7.10 -0.98
CA ASP A 305 7.78 6.32 0.07
C ASP A 305 8.43 4.93 0.26
N ARG A 306 7.81 4.06 1.07
CA ARG A 306 8.30 2.68 1.30
C ARG A 306 8.29 1.79 0.05
N PHE A 307 7.50 2.12 -0.96
CA PHE A 307 7.51 1.43 -2.26
C PHE A 307 8.59 1.97 -3.19
N GLY A 308 9.36 2.97 -2.75
CA GLY A 308 10.31 3.69 -3.59
C GLY A 308 9.62 4.63 -4.58
N MET A 309 8.32 4.89 -4.44
CA MET A 309 7.54 5.69 -5.38
C MET A 309 7.56 7.15 -4.96
N THR A 310 7.70 8.05 -5.94
CA THR A 310 7.41 9.49 -5.76
C THR A 310 5.96 9.78 -6.14
N PRO A 311 5.39 10.94 -5.78
CA PRO A 311 4.05 11.31 -6.23
C PRO A 311 3.92 11.31 -7.76
N LEU A 312 4.96 11.75 -8.48
CA LEU A 312 4.99 11.77 -9.95
C LEU A 312 5.05 10.35 -10.53
N MET A 313 5.79 9.44 -9.90
CA MET A 313 5.86 8.04 -10.35
C MET A 313 4.52 7.33 -10.25
N TYR A 314 3.70 7.63 -9.23
CA TYR A 314 2.33 7.11 -9.18
C TYR A 314 1.48 7.58 -10.38
N LEU A 315 1.60 8.85 -10.78
CA LEU A 315 0.88 9.40 -11.94
C LEU A 315 1.37 8.79 -13.26
N ASP A 316 2.69 8.64 -13.45
CA ASP A 316 3.27 8.00 -14.63
C ASP A 316 2.78 6.54 -14.79
N LYS A 317 2.68 5.84 -13.66
CA LYS A 317 2.22 4.45 -13.60
C LYS A 317 0.71 4.32 -13.86
N LEU A 318 -0.11 5.19 -13.26
CA LEU A 318 -1.55 5.28 -13.54
C LEU A 318 -1.84 5.59 -15.02
N TRP A 319 -0.98 6.38 -15.67
CA TRP A 319 -1.09 6.64 -17.11
C TRP A 319 -0.81 5.40 -17.96
N LYS A 320 0.32 4.72 -17.72
CA LYS A 320 0.79 3.58 -18.53
C LYS A 320 -0.29 2.49 -18.60
N ASP A 321 -0.78 2.09 -17.44
CA ASP A 321 -1.57 0.87 -17.31
C ASP A 321 -3.09 1.15 -17.13
N GLY A 322 -3.48 2.43 -17.02
CA GLY A 322 -4.87 2.81 -16.74
C GLY A 322 -5.83 2.72 -17.92
N HIS A 323 -7.09 2.35 -17.62
CA HIS A 323 -8.25 2.63 -18.47
C HIS A 323 -8.54 4.15 -18.53
N SER A 324 -9.45 4.60 -19.40
CA SER A 324 -9.64 6.03 -19.75
C SER A 324 -9.78 6.98 -18.55
N GLU A 325 -10.43 6.55 -17.47
CA GLU A 325 -10.64 7.37 -16.27
C GLU A 325 -9.35 7.59 -15.47
N LYS A 326 -8.56 6.54 -15.18
CA LYS A 326 -7.26 6.65 -14.50
C LYS A 326 -6.26 7.49 -15.29
N ARG A 327 -6.27 7.35 -16.62
CA ARG A 327 -5.47 8.21 -17.52
C ARG A 327 -5.87 9.67 -17.41
N SER A 328 -7.16 9.96 -17.49
CA SER A 328 -7.69 11.31 -17.32
C SER A 328 -7.33 11.91 -15.97
N LEU A 329 -7.44 11.11 -14.90
CA LEU A 329 -7.06 11.48 -13.54
C LEU A 329 -5.57 11.83 -13.44
N ALA A 330 -4.71 10.97 -13.99
CA ALA A 330 -3.27 11.17 -13.99
C ALA A 330 -2.90 12.47 -14.70
N LEU A 331 -3.41 12.68 -15.93
CA LEU A 331 -3.13 13.89 -16.70
C LEU A 331 -3.68 15.16 -16.05
N ARG A 332 -4.89 15.12 -15.48
CA ARG A 332 -5.47 16.27 -14.74
C ARG A 332 -4.64 16.63 -13.52
N SER A 333 -4.12 15.63 -12.82
CA SER A 333 -3.25 15.84 -11.66
C SER A 333 -1.89 16.40 -12.10
N LEU A 334 -1.31 15.87 -13.18
CA LEU A 334 -0.08 16.38 -13.77
C LEU A 334 -0.20 17.82 -14.27
N ASP A 335 -1.32 18.18 -14.92
CA ASP A 335 -1.59 19.55 -15.34
C ASP A 335 -1.57 20.52 -14.15
N MET A 336 -2.25 20.15 -13.06
CA MET A 336 -2.23 20.93 -11.83
C MET A 336 -0.82 21.08 -11.27
N LEU A 337 -0.04 20.00 -11.21
CA LEU A 337 1.35 20.06 -10.76
C LEU A 337 2.21 20.96 -11.66
N CYS A 338 2.08 20.84 -12.98
CA CYS A 338 2.79 21.67 -13.95
C CYS A 338 2.45 23.16 -13.78
N SER A 339 1.18 23.48 -13.49
CA SER A 339 0.73 24.86 -13.28
C SER A 339 1.41 25.54 -12.08
N GLN A 340 1.81 24.77 -11.06
CA GLN A 340 2.46 25.29 -9.86
C GLN A 340 3.99 25.24 -9.92
N LEU A 341 4.54 24.47 -10.86
CA LEU A 341 5.98 24.18 -10.96
C LEU A 341 6.62 24.79 -12.21
N TYR A 342 5.96 25.76 -12.85
CA TYR A 342 6.47 26.41 -14.05
C TYR A 342 7.87 27.04 -13.86
N ASP A 343 8.21 27.44 -12.61
CA ASP A 343 9.53 27.98 -12.23
C ASP A 343 10.50 26.94 -11.62
N ALA A 344 10.09 25.69 -11.45
CA ALA A 344 10.91 24.65 -10.83
C ALA A 344 11.71 23.87 -11.90
N GLN A 345 13.01 23.68 -11.67
CA GLN A 345 13.88 22.90 -12.56
C GLN A 345 13.65 21.39 -12.36
N VAL A 346 12.47 20.91 -12.74
CA VAL A 346 12.09 19.49 -12.65
C VAL A 346 12.53 18.78 -13.94
N ALA A 347 13.32 17.72 -13.80
CA ALA A 347 13.67 16.84 -14.92
C ALA A 347 12.49 15.90 -15.24
N TRP A 348 11.44 16.45 -15.85
CA TRP A 348 10.16 15.77 -16.13
C TRP A 348 10.33 14.47 -16.94
N ASP A 349 11.27 14.46 -17.88
CA ASP A 349 11.63 13.29 -18.69
C ASP A 349 12.14 12.11 -17.84
N LYS A 350 12.81 12.41 -16.73
CA LYS A 350 13.31 11.39 -15.79
C LYS A 350 12.26 10.96 -14.77
N GLN A 351 11.36 11.86 -14.40
CA GLN A 351 10.30 11.59 -13.41
C GLN A 351 9.09 10.89 -14.01
N LEU A 352 8.84 11.08 -15.32
CA LEU A 352 7.69 10.54 -16.06
C LEU A 352 8.16 9.72 -17.29
N PRO A 353 8.90 8.61 -17.08
CA PRO A 353 9.51 7.85 -18.17
C PRO A 353 8.48 7.17 -19.10
N ALA A 354 7.32 6.73 -18.60
CA ALA A 354 6.29 6.13 -19.46
C ALA A 354 5.66 7.19 -20.36
N ILE A 355 5.31 8.35 -19.80
CA ILE A 355 4.79 9.50 -20.55
C ILE A 355 5.82 10.00 -21.58
N SER A 356 7.08 10.18 -21.18
CA SER A 356 8.16 10.62 -22.10
C SER A 356 8.37 9.64 -23.25
N ARG A 357 8.32 8.33 -22.98
CA ARG A 357 8.43 7.29 -24.01
C ARG A 357 7.22 7.31 -24.96
N ASN A 358 6.00 7.48 -24.44
CA ASN A 358 4.79 7.57 -25.26
C ASN A 358 4.88 8.74 -26.25
N ILE A 359 5.35 9.90 -25.80
CA ILE A 359 5.55 11.09 -26.64
C ILE A 359 6.62 10.82 -27.72
N LYS A 360 7.76 10.22 -27.36
CA LYS A 360 8.85 9.94 -28.30
C LYS A 360 8.51 8.87 -29.34
N LYS A 361 7.73 7.87 -28.94
CA LYS A 361 7.39 6.70 -29.77
C LYS A 361 5.96 6.77 -30.30
N GLU A 362 5.37 7.97 -30.43
CA GLU A 362 3.96 8.15 -30.79
C GLU A 362 3.60 7.39 -32.08
N ARG A 363 2.98 6.21 -31.93
CA ARG A 363 2.55 5.33 -33.04
C ARG A 363 1.04 5.38 -33.27
N VAL A 364 0.27 5.64 -32.22
CA VAL A 364 -1.20 5.68 -32.25
C VAL A 364 -1.65 7.02 -31.67
N VAL A 365 -2.03 7.95 -32.55
CA VAL A 365 -2.37 9.34 -32.19
C VAL A 365 -3.49 9.39 -31.15
N LEU A 366 -4.55 8.59 -31.31
CA LEU A 366 -5.70 8.59 -30.39
C LEU A 366 -5.39 8.04 -28.99
N ALA A 367 -4.25 7.37 -28.80
CA ALA A 367 -3.81 6.83 -27.52
C ALA A 367 -2.59 7.59 -26.96
N SER A 368 -2.20 8.72 -27.58
CA SER A 368 -1.03 9.48 -27.16
C SER A 368 -1.35 10.42 -25.99
N VAL A 369 -0.34 10.66 -25.15
CA VAL A 369 -0.41 11.65 -24.07
C VAL A 369 -0.81 13.01 -24.63
N LEU A 370 -0.21 13.42 -25.76
CA LEU A 370 -0.48 14.70 -26.41
C LEU A 370 -1.95 14.81 -26.84
N CYS A 371 -2.50 13.78 -27.48
CA CYS A 371 -3.90 13.80 -27.90
C CYS A 371 -4.85 13.89 -26.71
N HIS A 372 -4.63 13.08 -25.66
CA HIS A 372 -5.45 13.15 -24.45
C HIS A 372 -5.31 14.48 -23.71
N ALA A 373 -4.11 15.07 -23.69
CA ALA A 373 -3.88 16.37 -23.06
C ALA A 373 -4.56 17.52 -23.82
N VAL A 374 -4.57 17.48 -25.15
CA VAL A 374 -5.32 18.43 -25.99
C VAL A 374 -6.82 18.25 -25.82
N MET A 375 -7.34 17.02 -25.87
CA MET A 375 -8.77 16.76 -25.69
C MET A 375 -9.27 17.15 -24.29
N GLY A 376 -8.40 17.10 -23.28
CA GLY A 376 -8.70 17.47 -21.90
C GLY A 376 -8.41 18.93 -21.55
N ASP A 377 -7.96 19.77 -22.50
CA ASP A 377 -7.53 21.15 -22.29
C ASP A 377 -6.46 21.33 -21.18
N PHE A 378 -5.55 20.37 -21.04
CA PHE A 378 -4.47 20.38 -20.03
C PHE A 378 -3.31 21.30 -20.44
N CYS A 379 -3.58 22.60 -20.43
CA CYS A 379 -2.72 23.66 -20.95
C CYS A 379 -1.36 23.78 -20.24
N SER A 380 -1.28 23.47 -18.95
CA SER A 380 -0.03 23.56 -18.19
C SER A 380 0.85 22.35 -18.48
N LEU A 381 0.25 21.17 -18.59
CA LEU A 381 0.95 19.97 -19.01
C LEU A 381 1.50 20.12 -20.44
N LEU A 382 0.69 20.61 -21.38
CA LEU A 382 1.10 20.84 -22.77
C LEU A 382 2.27 21.82 -22.95
N LYS A 383 2.57 22.67 -21.96
CA LYS A 383 3.76 23.55 -21.99
C LYS A 383 5.04 22.83 -21.57
N VAL A 384 4.90 21.70 -20.87
CA VAL A 384 6.00 20.91 -20.30
C VAL A 384 6.33 19.71 -21.18
N LEU A 385 5.32 19.10 -21.81
CA LEU A 385 5.48 18.06 -22.83
C LEU A 385 6.12 18.62 -24.09
#